data_AF-X6HCE7-F1
#
_entry.id   AF-X6HCE7-F1
#
_cell.length_a   1.000
_cell.length_b   1.000
_cell.length_c   1.000
_cell.angle_alpha   90.00
_cell.angle_beta   90.00
_cell.angle_gamma   90.00
#
_symmetry.space_group_name_H-M   'P 1'
#
loop_
_entity.id
_entity.type
_entity.pdbx_description
1 polymer ?
#
loop_
_entity_poly.entity_id
_entity_poly.type
_entity_poly.pdbx_seq_one_letter_code
_entity_poly.pdbx_strand_id
1 'polypeptide(L)'
;MSVAVTPQQAAVMREAVEAGEYATASEIVREAVRDWLAKRELRHDDIRRLRHLWDEGKASGRPEPVDFDALRKEARRRLAEASRNDR
;
A
#
# COMPACT_ATOMS: atom_id res chain seq x y z
N MET A 1 3.37 9.87 -28.83
CA MET A 1 2.13 9.89 -28.02
C MET A 1 1.88 11.33 -27.62
N SER A 2 0.65 11.84 -27.74
CA SER A 2 0.29 13.18 -27.28
C SER A 2 -0.60 13.07 -26.04
N VAL A 3 -0.34 13.88 -25.02
CA VAL A 3 -1.11 13.92 -23.77
C VAL A 3 -1.50 15.35 -23.47
N ALA A 4 -2.74 15.56 -23.02
CA ALA A 4 -3.18 16.86 -22.54
C ALA A 4 -2.88 16.96 -21.04
N VAL A 5 -2.29 18.08 -20.63
CA VAL A 5 -2.05 18.42 -19.23
C VAL A 5 -2.78 19.72 -18.91
N THR A 6 -3.03 19.99 -17.62
CA THR A 6 -3.63 21.26 -17.22
C THR A 6 -2.65 22.42 -17.48
N PRO A 7 -3.13 23.66 -17.68
CA PRO A 7 -2.26 24.82 -17.83
C PRO A 7 -1.27 24.99 -16.67
N GLN A 8 -1.71 24.68 -15.44
CA GLN A 8 -0.91 24.74 -14.23
C GLN A 8 0.21 23.69 -14.24
N GLN A 9 -0.09 22.44 -14.61
CA GLN A 9 0.93 21.39 -14.77
C GLN A 9 1.95 21.79 -15.84
N ALA A 10 1.50 22.35 -16.96
CA ALA A 10 2.40 22.81 -18.02
C ALA A 10 3.33 23.94 -17.54
N ALA A 11 2.85 24.84 -16.66
CA ALA A 11 3.69 25.91 -16.08
C ALA A 11 4.79 25.33 -15.20
N VAL A 12 4.43 24.47 -14.23
CA VAL A 12 5.39 23.82 -13.33
C VAL A 12 6.41 22.98 -14.10
N MET A 13 5.97 22.26 -15.14
CA MET A 13 6.89 21.47 -15.99
C MET A 13 7.87 22.36 -16.77
N ARG A 14 7.45 23.55 -17.21
CA ARG A 14 8.36 24.50 -17.88
C ARG A 14 9.38 25.06 -16.90
N GLU A 15 8.94 25.48 -15.72
CA GLU A 15 9.82 26.00 -14.66
C GLU A 15 10.89 24.99 -14.27
N ALA A 16 10.54 23.72 -14.09
CA ALA A 16 11.49 22.66 -13.76
C ALA A 16 12.54 22.42 -14.87
N VAL A 17 12.14 22.56 -16.13
CA VAL A 17 13.07 22.47 -17.27
C VAL A 17 13.98 23.70 -17.35
N GLU A 18 13.42 24.90 -17.16
CA GLU A 18 14.17 26.17 -17.16
C GLU A 18 15.19 26.23 -16.00
N ALA A 19 14.84 25.65 -14.85
CA ALA A 19 15.75 25.50 -13.70
C ALA A 19 16.84 24.44 -13.91
N GLY A 20 16.75 23.64 -14.98
CA GLY A 20 17.70 22.58 -15.29
C GLY A 20 17.53 21.30 -14.45
N GLU A 21 16.41 21.15 -13.73
CA GLU A 21 16.09 19.92 -12.98
C GLU A 21 15.80 18.75 -13.93
N TYR A 22 15.25 19.06 -15.11
CA TYR A 22 14.96 18.09 -16.17
C TYR A 22 15.40 18.64 -17.53
N ALA A 23 15.85 17.76 -18.43
CA ALA A 23 16.23 18.19 -19.77
C ALA A 23 14.99 18.51 -20.64
N THR A 24 13.87 17.82 -20.42
CA THR A 24 12.63 18.01 -21.19
C THR A 24 11.38 17.68 -20.39
N ALA A 25 10.26 18.28 -20.77
CA ALA A 25 8.92 17.91 -20.25
C ALA A 25 8.60 16.41 -20.43
N SER A 26 9.07 15.78 -21.50
CA SER A 26 8.89 14.35 -21.76
C SER A 26 9.57 13.45 -20.72
N GLU A 27 10.65 13.94 -20.10
CA GLU A 27 11.34 13.22 -19.03
C GLU A 27 10.52 13.20 -17.75
N ILE A 28 9.95 14.35 -17.37
CA ILE A 28 9.02 14.50 -16.24
C ILE A 28 7.84 13.54 -16.41
N VAL A 29 7.26 13.46 -17.61
CA VAL A 29 6.14 12.54 -17.88
C VAL A 29 6.56 11.08 -17.72
N ARG A 30 7.76 10.69 -18.18
CA ARG A 30 8.25 9.31 -18.03
C ARG A 30 8.45 8.95 -16.56
N GLU A 31 9.00 9.85 -15.76
CA GLU A 31 9.16 9.66 -14.32
C GLU A 31 7.81 9.53 -13.63
N ALA A 32 6.90 10.49 -13.85
CA ALA A 32 5.55 10.46 -13.25
C ALA A 32 4.79 9.18 -13.60
N VAL A 33 4.91 8.69 -14.84
CA VAL A 33 4.28 7.42 -15.26
C VAL A 33 4.96 6.22 -14.59
N ARG A 34 6.28 6.22 -14.42
CA ARG A 34 6.99 5.14 -13.71
C ARG A 34 6.54 5.06 -12.26
N ASP A 35 6.45 6.19 -11.58
CA ASP A 35 6.01 6.25 -10.18
C ASP A 35 4.54 5.86 -10.03
N TRP A 36 3.70 6.30 -10.98
CA TRP A 36 2.30 5.90 -11.03
C TRP A 36 2.16 4.39 -11.23
N LEU A 37 2.95 3.77 -12.11
CA LEU A 37 2.96 2.32 -12.32
C LEU A 37 3.39 1.58 -11.06
N ALA A 38 4.45 2.02 -10.38
CA ALA A 38 4.89 1.43 -9.12
C ALA A 38 3.80 1.52 -8.03
N LYS A 39 3.18 2.68 -7.87
CA LYS A 39 2.04 2.87 -6.94
C LYS A 39 0.85 1.98 -7.31
N ARG A 40 0.58 1.81 -8.60
CA ARG A 40 -0.51 0.96 -9.09
C ARG A 40 -0.24 -0.51 -8.79
N GLU A 41 1.00 -0.96 -8.90
CA GLU A 41 1.38 -2.33 -8.57
C GLU A 41 1.25 -2.61 -7.07
N LEU A 42 1.73 -1.70 -6.22
CA LEU A 42 1.54 -1.80 -4.76
C LEU A 42 0.05 -1.91 -4.40
N ARG A 43 -0.80 -1.09 -5.03
CA ARG A 43 -2.26 -1.19 -4.84
C ARG A 43 -2.81 -2.55 -5.27
N HIS A 44 -2.30 -3.13 -6.34
CA HIS A 44 -2.72 -4.46 -6.78
C HIS A 44 -2.26 -5.55 -5.80
N ASP A 45 -1.05 -5.44 -5.26
CA ASP A 45 -0.55 -6.32 -4.20
C ASP A 45 -1.42 -6.26 -2.95
N ASP A 46 -1.78 -5.05 -2.49
CA ASP A 46 -2.67 -4.87 -1.34
C ASP A 46 -4.03 -5.52 -1.57
N ILE A 47 -4.61 -5.35 -2.76
CA ILE A 47 -5.89 -5.98 -3.11
C ILE A 47 -5.76 -7.50 -3.12
N ARG A 48 -4.68 -8.05 -3.69
CA ARG A 48 -4.40 -9.49 -3.67
C ARG A 48 -4.25 -9.99 -2.23
N ARG A 49 -3.53 -9.27 -1.39
CA ARG A 49 -3.32 -9.61 0.02
C ARG A 49 -4.63 -9.61 0.79
N LEU A 50 -5.48 -8.59 0.63
CA LEU A 50 -6.78 -8.51 1.28
C LEU A 50 -7.72 -9.64 0.83
N ARG A 51 -7.74 -9.97 -0.47
CA ARG A 51 -8.52 -11.12 -0.98
C ARG A 51 -8.04 -12.43 -0.38
N HIS A 52 -6.73 -12.63 -0.32
CA HIS A 52 -6.17 -13.83 0.28
C HIS A 52 -6.55 -13.97 1.76
N LEU A 53 -6.40 -12.89 2.56
CA LEU A 53 -6.82 -12.88 3.98
C LEU A 53 -8.33 -13.14 4.14
N TRP A 54 -9.14 -12.62 3.23
CA TRP A 54 -10.57 -12.90 3.21
C TRP A 54 -10.85 -14.38 2.94
N ASP A 55 -10.22 -14.95 1.91
CA ASP A 55 -10.39 -16.36 1.55
C ASP A 55 -9.92 -17.29 2.68
N GLU A 56 -8.81 -16.96 3.35
CA GLU A 56 -8.34 -17.64 4.56
C GLU A 56 -9.41 -17.60 5.66
N GLY A 57 -9.99 -16.43 5.94
CA GLY A 57 -11.07 -16.29 6.93
C GLY A 57 -12.37 -17.00 6.52
N LYS A 58 -12.67 -17.10 5.22
CA LYS A 58 -13.80 -17.90 4.72
C LYS A 58 -13.56 -19.39 4.86
N ALA A 59 -12.32 -19.84 4.74
CA ALA A 59 -11.91 -21.23 4.89
C ALA A 59 -11.67 -21.64 6.36
N SER A 60 -11.59 -20.70 7.30
CA SER A 60 -11.23 -20.98 8.71
C SER A 60 -12.33 -21.62 9.56
N GLY A 61 -13.46 -22.02 8.94
CA GLY A 61 -14.56 -22.71 9.62
C GLY A 61 -15.77 -21.82 9.91
N ARG A 62 -16.65 -22.29 10.79
CA ARG A 62 -17.90 -21.60 11.13
C ARG A 62 -17.59 -20.37 11.99
N PRO A 63 -18.17 -19.20 11.70
CA PRO A 63 -18.01 -18.03 12.55
C PRO A 63 -18.72 -18.24 13.91
N GLU A 64 -18.07 -17.79 14.98
CA GLU A 64 -18.58 -17.86 16.35
C GLU A 64 -18.56 -16.47 17.01
N PRO A 65 -19.43 -16.18 17.99
CA PRO A 65 -19.38 -14.94 18.76
C PRO A 65 -18.06 -14.81 19.54
N VAL A 66 -17.56 -13.57 19.66
CA VAL A 66 -16.32 -13.28 20.40
C VAL A 66 -16.65 -12.58 21.71
N ASP A 67 -16.21 -13.15 22.83
CA ASP A 67 -16.13 -12.49 24.14
C ASP A 67 -14.75 -11.83 24.29
N PHE A 68 -14.71 -10.50 24.31
CA PHE A 68 -13.47 -9.73 24.39
C PHE A 68 -12.75 -9.85 25.74
N ASP A 69 -13.46 -10.08 26.84
CA ASP A 69 -12.84 -10.27 28.16
C ASP A 69 -12.16 -11.63 28.23
N ALA A 70 -12.82 -12.68 27.71
CA ALA A 70 -12.23 -14.00 27.59
C ALA A 70 -11.02 -13.99 26.65
N LEU A 71 -11.16 -13.37 25.47
CA LEU A 71 -10.10 -13.24 24.47
C LEU A 71 -8.87 -12.51 25.03
N ARG A 72 -9.08 -11.43 25.79
CA ARG A 72 -7.98 -10.67 26.41
C ARG A 72 -7.23 -11.50 27.46
N LYS A 73 -7.95 -12.28 28.28
CA LYS A 73 -7.34 -13.19 29.25
C LYS A 73 -6.51 -14.25 28.56
N GLU A 74 -7.04 -14.85 27.49
CA GLU A 74 -6.32 -15.82 26.69
C GLU A 74 -5.05 -15.24 26.04
N ALA A 75 -5.14 -14.05 25.42
CA ALA A 75 -3.98 -13.41 24.81
C ALA A 75 -2.85 -13.14 25.81
N ARG A 76 -3.19 -12.68 27.04
CA ARG A 76 -2.21 -12.48 28.11
C ARG A 76 -1.56 -13.78 28.57
N ARG A 77 -2.32 -14.88 28.64
CA ARG A 77 -1.79 -16.20 28.98
C ARG A 77 -0.78 -16.64 27.92
N ARG A 78 -1.12 -16.55 26.63
CA ARG A 78 -0.23 -16.91 25.51
C ARG A 78 1.07 -16.09 25.54
N LEU A 79 0.98 -14.80 25.84
CA LEU A 79 2.18 -13.94 25.98
C LEU A 79 3.08 -14.40 27.12
N ALA A 80 2.52 -14.67 28.30
CA ALA A 80 3.29 -15.14 29.46
C ALA A 80 3.92 -16.53 29.24
N GLU A 81 3.29 -17.40 28.44
CA GLU A 81 3.85 -18.68 28.00
C GLU A 81 5.03 -18.47 27.05
N ALA A 82 4.88 -17.63 26.03
CA ALA A 82 5.97 -17.31 25.11
C ALA A 82 7.20 -16.71 25.83
N SER A 83 6.99 -15.74 26.73
CA SER A 83 8.09 -15.11 27.48
C SER A 83 8.77 -16.03 28.50
N ARG A 84 8.14 -17.15 28.89
CA ARG A 84 8.76 -18.17 29.74
C ARG A 84 9.57 -19.19 28.94
N ASN A 85 9.20 -19.41 27.68
CA ASN A 85 9.89 -20.35 26.79
C ASN A 85 11.16 -19.76 26.16
N ASP A 86 11.28 -18.43 26.14
CA ASP A 86 12.46 -17.69 25.69
C ASP A 86 13.54 -17.47 26.78
N ARG A 87 13.34 -17.97 28.00
CA ARG A 87 14.28 -17.88 29.13
C ARG A 87 14.85 -19.25 29.49
#